data_AF-A0A327YT45-F1
#
_entry.id   AF-A0A327YT45-F1
#
_cell.length_a   1.000
_cell.length_b   1.000
_cell.length_c   1.000
_cell.angle_alpha   90.00
_cell.angle_beta   90.00
_cell.angle_gamma   90.00
#
_symmetry.space_group_name_H-M   'P 1'
#
loop_
_entity.id
_entity.type
_entity.pdbx_description
1 polymer ?
#
loop_
_entity_poly.entity_id
_entity_poly.type
_entity_poly.pdbx_seq_one_letter_code
_entity_poly.pdbx_strand_id
1 'polypeptide(L)'
;MTSPRSVAAAKRAAHIMRLSRKGLSIAAIAAEVGCQRATINRARAKAGFKADRTGPRVASDDQIRACVARGVLDKVGAAELGMSTCYYAKRRRGLGLAANGQPGQRPAVSDDDIRDCHRRGLTDVQAAAALGYSTAHFAFRRNRLQLAANKLRRAAPTPGHDRLKVAVPSAPRLDVCEAALVAGAVRRAFDLNPKRAEVLRLLEPLVAREMRRCA
;
A
#
# COMPACT_ATOMS: atom_id res chain seq x y z
N MET A 1 32.94 -29.88 26.84
CA MET A 1 32.93 -30.25 25.41
C MET A 1 31.89 -29.39 24.69
N THR A 2 32.28 -28.60 23.69
CA THR A 2 31.36 -27.72 22.96
C THR A 2 30.52 -28.54 21.98
N SER A 3 29.18 -28.45 22.06
CA SER A 3 28.28 -29.23 21.18
C SER A 3 28.51 -28.88 19.70
N PRO A 4 28.47 -29.84 18.76
CA PRO A 4 28.63 -29.58 17.33
C PRO A 4 27.68 -28.50 16.79
N ARG A 5 26.49 -28.37 17.39
CA ARG A 5 25.52 -27.30 17.06
C ARG A 5 26.07 -25.90 17.36
N SER A 6 26.82 -25.75 18.44
CA SER A 6 27.41 -24.47 18.84
C SER A 6 28.50 -24.00 17.86
N VAL A 7 29.31 -24.93 17.37
CA VAL A 7 30.37 -24.66 16.39
C VAL A 7 29.77 -24.21 15.06
N ALA A 8 28.72 -24.88 14.59
CA ALA A 8 28.02 -24.48 13.37
C ALA A 8 27.35 -23.09 13.51
N ALA A 9 26.79 -22.78 14.68
CA ALA A 9 26.21 -21.46 14.95
C ALA A 9 27.26 -20.34 14.93
N ALA A 10 28.44 -20.58 15.52
CA ALA A 10 29.55 -19.63 15.53
C ALA A 10 30.08 -19.35 14.12
N LYS A 11 30.30 -20.40 13.30
CA LYS A 11 30.71 -20.25 11.89
C LYS A 11 29.71 -19.43 11.09
N ARG A 12 28.40 -19.67 11.28
CA ARG A 12 27.34 -18.91 10.62
C ARG A 12 27.34 -17.44 11.03
N ALA A 13 27.48 -17.16 12.33
CA ALA A 13 27.56 -15.78 12.83
C ALA A 13 28.76 -15.05 12.22
N ALA A 14 29.95 -15.68 12.18
CA ALA A 14 31.13 -15.13 11.54
C ALA A 14 30.89 -14.82 10.05
N HIS A 15 30.21 -15.72 9.34
CA HIS A 15 29.86 -15.51 7.94
C HIS A 15 28.93 -14.29 7.75
N ILE A 16 27.88 -14.16 8.57
CA ILE A 16 26.97 -13.00 8.55
C ILE A 16 27.75 -11.69 8.79
N MET A 17 28.71 -11.68 9.71
CA MET A 17 29.52 -10.48 10.00
C MET A 17 30.43 -10.11 8.83
N ARG A 18 31.06 -11.10 8.19
CA ARG A 18 31.88 -10.88 6.99
C ARG A 18 31.08 -10.21 5.87
N LEU A 19 29.87 -10.69 5.59
CA LEU A 19 28.99 -10.12 4.56
C LEU A 19 28.46 -8.73 4.97
N SER A 20 28.19 -8.52 6.25
CA SER A 20 27.75 -7.21 6.77
C SER A 20 28.85 -6.15 6.62
N ARG A 21 30.11 -6.49 6.88
CA ARG A 21 31.26 -5.58 6.67
C ARG A 21 31.48 -5.22 5.19
N LYS A 22 31.07 -6.11 4.27
CA LYS A 22 31.06 -5.83 2.82
C LYS A 22 29.90 -4.91 2.39
N GLY A 23 29.04 -4.48 3.31
CA GLY A 23 27.93 -3.57 3.01
C GLY A 23 26.72 -4.21 2.32
N LEU A 24 26.61 -5.55 2.34
CA LEU A 24 25.45 -6.22 1.74
C LEU A 24 24.17 -5.92 2.54
N SER A 25 23.05 -5.80 1.82
CA SER A 25 21.73 -5.65 2.44
C SER A 25 21.35 -6.91 3.21
N ILE A 26 20.51 -6.76 4.26
CA ILE A 26 20.02 -7.90 5.06
C ILE A 26 19.32 -8.95 4.18
N ALA A 27 18.64 -8.52 3.11
CA ALA A 27 17.99 -9.42 2.18
C ALA A 27 18.99 -10.26 1.37
N ALA A 28 20.09 -9.66 0.89
CA ALA A 28 21.15 -10.37 0.19
C ALA A 28 21.87 -11.36 1.12
N ILE A 29 22.18 -10.95 2.36
CA ILE A 29 22.78 -11.83 3.37
C ILE A 29 21.85 -13.01 3.70
N ALA A 30 20.53 -12.78 3.76
CA ALA A 30 19.54 -13.82 4.02
C ALA A 30 19.52 -14.90 2.93
N ALA A 31 19.56 -14.47 1.67
CA ALA A 31 19.62 -15.36 0.53
C ALA A 31 20.93 -16.18 0.52
N GLU A 32 22.07 -15.52 0.75
CA GLU A 32 23.39 -16.17 0.69
C GLU A 32 23.63 -17.16 1.85
N VAL A 33 23.21 -16.81 3.06
CA VAL A 33 23.42 -17.65 4.26
C VAL A 33 22.32 -18.72 4.40
N GLY A 34 21.22 -18.61 3.66
CA GLY A 34 20.06 -19.50 3.77
C GLY A 34 19.35 -19.36 5.12
N CYS A 35 19.21 -18.14 5.63
CA CYS A 35 18.63 -17.85 6.94
C CYS A 35 17.57 -16.75 6.87
N GLN A 36 16.60 -16.80 7.78
CA GLN A 36 15.61 -15.73 7.91
C GLN A 36 16.26 -14.39 8.29
N ARG A 37 15.72 -13.28 7.79
CA ARG A 37 16.19 -11.91 8.06
C ARG A 37 16.28 -11.61 9.57
N ALA A 38 15.34 -12.12 10.36
CA ALA A 38 15.33 -11.95 11.83
C ALA A 38 16.56 -12.57 12.51
N THR A 39 17.08 -13.68 12.00
CA THR A 39 18.29 -14.33 12.51
C THR A 39 19.54 -13.48 12.23
N ILE A 40 19.62 -12.89 11.04
CA ILE A 40 20.70 -11.97 10.68
C ILE A 40 20.67 -10.72 11.56
N ASN A 41 19.49 -10.13 11.76
CA ASN A 41 19.34 -8.96 12.63
C ASN A 41 19.79 -9.24 14.06
N ARG A 42 19.41 -10.39 14.63
CA ARG A 42 19.88 -10.79 15.97
C ARG A 42 21.40 -10.99 16.02
N ALA A 43 21.98 -11.66 15.03
CA ALA A 43 23.43 -11.86 14.95
C ALA A 43 24.19 -10.53 14.82
N ARG A 44 23.71 -9.60 13.99
CA ARG A 44 24.25 -8.25 13.83
C ARG A 44 24.16 -7.44 15.12
N ALA A 45 22.99 -7.43 15.75
CA ALA A 45 22.78 -6.72 17.02
C ALA A 45 23.70 -7.23 18.13
N LYS A 46 23.86 -8.55 18.27
CA LYS A 46 24.79 -9.15 19.24
C LYS A 46 26.25 -8.76 19.01
N ALA A 47 26.63 -8.49 17.76
CA ALA A 47 27.96 -8.05 17.37
C ALA A 47 28.12 -6.53 17.34
N GLY A 48 27.15 -5.76 17.87
CA GLY A 48 27.24 -4.30 17.95
C GLY A 48 26.99 -3.58 16.62
N PHE A 49 26.61 -4.28 15.55
CA PHE A 49 26.12 -3.61 14.36
C PHE A 49 24.77 -2.99 14.71
N LYS A 50 24.70 -1.65 14.71
CA LYS A 50 23.43 -0.95 14.79
C LYS A 50 22.55 -1.50 13.68
N ALA A 51 21.33 -1.89 14.04
CA ALA A 51 20.35 -2.34 13.07
C ALA A 51 20.31 -1.29 11.96
N ASP A 52 20.57 -1.72 10.73
CA ASP A 52 20.27 -0.94 9.55
C ASP A 52 18.76 -0.68 9.58
N ARG A 53 18.37 0.41 10.25
CA ARG A 53 17.03 0.99 10.15
C ARG A 53 16.81 1.58 8.75
N THR A 54 17.85 1.53 7.92
CA THR A 54 17.83 1.51 6.46
C THR A 54 17.04 0.30 5.93
N GLY A 55 15.73 0.34 6.20
CA GLY A 55 14.78 0.13 5.12
C GLY A 55 15.09 1.08 3.94
N PRO A 56 14.39 0.94 2.80
CA PRO A 56 14.70 1.67 1.56
C PRO A 56 15.07 3.12 1.86
N ARG A 57 16.28 3.51 1.43
CA ARG A 57 16.98 4.74 1.79
C ARG A 57 16.00 5.89 2.02
N VAL A 58 15.90 6.33 3.28
CA VAL A 58 15.28 7.61 3.63
C VAL A 58 15.90 8.64 2.71
N ALA A 59 15.10 9.27 1.85
CA ALA A 59 15.61 10.30 0.96
C ALA A 59 16.37 11.35 1.77
N SER A 60 17.45 11.87 1.20
CA SER A 60 18.24 12.89 1.89
C SER A 60 17.38 14.14 2.15
N ASP A 61 17.74 14.89 3.18
CA ASP A 61 17.06 16.14 3.48
C ASP A 61 17.15 17.11 2.29
N ASP A 62 18.21 17.03 1.47
CA ASP A 62 18.37 17.80 0.24
C ASP A 62 17.39 17.40 -0.85
N GLN A 63 17.08 16.11 -0.98
CA GLN A 63 16.04 15.65 -1.91
C GLN A 63 14.66 16.21 -1.51
N ILE A 64 14.37 16.26 -0.20
CA ILE A 64 13.13 16.86 0.30
C ILE A 64 13.11 18.37 0.03
N ARG A 65 14.22 19.09 0.28
CA ARG A 65 14.35 20.52 -0.05
C ARG A 65 14.13 20.77 -1.53
N ALA A 66 14.72 19.96 -2.41
CA ALA A 66 14.56 20.07 -3.85
C ALA A 66 13.11 19.85 -4.31
N CYS A 67 12.41 18.86 -3.74
CA CYS A 67 10.97 18.68 -4.00
C CYS A 67 10.15 19.87 -3.53
N VAL A 68 10.46 20.44 -2.37
CA VAL A 68 9.75 21.61 -1.84
C VAL A 68 10.00 22.86 -2.68
N ALA A 69 11.26 23.12 -3.06
CA ALA A 69 11.64 24.25 -3.91
C ALA A 69 10.97 24.21 -5.29
N ARG A 70 10.71 23.01 -5.83
CA ARG A 70 9.92 22.81 -7.06
C ARG A 70 8.40 23.00 -6.87
N GLY A 71 7.92 23.27 -5.66
CA GLY A 71 6.50 23.40 -5.35
C GLY A 71 5.72 22.08 -5.41
N VAL A 72 6.39 20.93 -5.38
CA VAL A 72 5.75 19.61 -5.50
C VAL A 72 4.93 19.29 -4.24
N LEU A 73 3.69 18.83 -4.41
CA LEU A 73 2.84 18.43 -3.28
C LEU A 73 3.43 17.26 -2.51
N ASP A 74 3.22 17.21 -1.19
CA ASP A 74 3.74 16.17 -0.30
C ASP A 74 3.42 14.74 -0.80
N LYS A 75 2.25 14.52 -1.43
CA LYS A 75 1.87 13.21 -1.99
C LYS A 75 2.75 12.81 -3.18
N VAL A 76 3.02 13.74 -4.08
CA VAL A 76 3.83 13.51 -5.29
C VAL A 76 5.31 13.37 -4.89
N GLY A 77 5.81 14.27 -4.04
CA GLY A 77 7.19 14.20 -3.55
C GLY A 77 7.47 12.93 -2.75
N ALA A 78 6.52 12.47 -1.93
CA ALA A 78 6.65 11.19 -1.24
C ALA A 78 6.73 10.00 -2.21
N ALA A 79 5.90 9.99 -3.25
CA ALA A 79 5.92 8.95 -4.28
C ALA A 79 7.23 8.96 -5.08
N GLU A 80 7.71 10.13 -5.50
CA GLU A 80 8.99 10.30 -6.21
C GLU A 80 10.17 9.78 -5.39
N LEU A 81 10.15 10.01 -4.08
CA LEU A 81 11.23 9.63 -3.16
C LEU A 81 11.05 8.24 -2.54
N GLY A 82 10.04 7.47 -2.97
CA GLY A 82 9.80 6.12 -2.49
C GLY A 82 9.48 6.02 -0.99
N MET A 83 8.84 7.04 -0.41
CA MET A 83 8.48 7.09 1.00
C MET A 83 6.98 7.29 1.23
N SER A 84 6.51 7.03 2.45
CA SER A 84 5.11 7.31 2.79
C SER A 84 4.87 8.82 2.90
N THR A 85 3.69 9.28 2.50
CA THR A 85 3.30 10.70 2.57
C THR A 85 3.40 11.25 4.00
N CYS A 86 3.01 10.45 5.00
CA CYS A 86 3.11 10.85 6.41
C CYS A 86 4.57 11.04 6.86
N TYR A 87 5.47 10.14 6.44
CA TYR A 87 6.89 10.24 6.76
C TYR A 87 7.54 11.45 6.08
N TYR A 88 7.25 11.67 4.79
CA TYR A 88 7.69 12.86 4.06
C TYR A 88 7.25 14.16 4.77
N ALA A 89 5.96 14.27 5.09
CA ALA A 89 5.41 15.46 5.76
C ALA A 89 5.99 15.68 7.17
N LYS A 90 6.28 14.60 7.91
CA LYS A 90 6.98 14.69 9.20
C LYS A 90 8.42 15.19 9.01
N ARG A 91 9.15 14.64 8.04
CA ARG A 91 10.55 15.01 7.77
C ARG A 91 10.67 16.46 7.29
N ARG A 92 9.83 16.86 6.33
CA ARG A 92 9.70 18.25 5.85
C ARG A 92 9.48 19.24 6.99
N ARG A 93 8.54 18.95 7.91
CA ARG A 93 8.29 19.78 9.10
C ARG A 93 9.50 19.86 10.03
N GLY A 94 10.19 18.74 10.23
CA GLY A 94 11.44 18.71 11.01
C GLY A 94 12.57 19.54 10.40
N LEU A 95 12.50 19.85 9.10
CA LEU A 95 13.43 20.74 8.39
C LEU A 95 12.97 22.21 8.38
N GLY A 96 11.85 22.55 9.04
CA GLY A 96 11.31 23.92 9.03
C GLY A 96 10.72 24.36 7.69
N LEU A 97 10.50 23.43 6.76
CA LEU A 97 9.97 23.73 5.43
C LEU A 97 8.44 23.85 5.48
N ALA A 98 7.89 24.90 4.87
CA ALA A 98 6.45 25.13 4.78
C ALA A 98 5.72 23.96 4.09
N ALA A 99 4.43 23.79 4.41
CA ALA A 99 3.63 22.78 3.75
C ALA A 99 3.26 23.23 2.34
N ASN A 100 3.67 22.43 1.35
CA ASN A 100 3.22 22.63 -0.02
C ASN A 100 1.72 22.32 -0.07
N GLY A 101 0.92 23.37 -0.21
CA GLY A 101 -0.53 23.29 -0.31
C GLY A 101 -1.29 23.40 1.01
N GLN A 102 -0.85 24.27 1.94
CA GLN A 102 -1.79 24.82 2.92
C GLN A 102 -3.08 25.27 2.19
N PRO A 103 -4.27 25.08 2.78
CA PRO A 103 -5.50 25.65 2.24
C PRO A 103 -5.29 27.17 2.07
N GLY A 104 -5.15 27.63 0.81
CA GLY A 104 -4.81 29.01 0.48
C GLY A 104 -3.44 29.25 -0.18
N GLN A 105 -2.49 28.30 -0.09
CA GLN A 105 -1.16 28.39 -0.74
C GLN A 105 -0.92 27.36 -1.84
N ARG A 106 -1.92 26.56 -2.22
CA ARG A 106 -1.83 25.85 -3.50
C ARG A 106 -1.73 26.92 -4.58
N PRO A 107 -0.81 26.81 -5.56
CA PRO A 107 -0.87 27.63 -6.76
C PRO A 107 -2.32 27.61 -7.22
N ALA A 108 -2.94 28.78 -7.28
CA ALA A 108 -4.33 28.87 -7.69
C ALA A 108 -4.37 28.33 -9.11
N VAL A 109 -4.76 27.07 -9.27
CA VAL A 109 -4.91 26.47 -10.58
C VAL A 109 -5.90 27.36 -11.31
N SER A 110 -5.39 27.94 -12.38
CA SER A 110 -6.11 28.90 -13.16
C SER A 110 -7.28 28.18 -13.81
N ASP A 111 -8.33 28.94 -14.15
CA ASP A 111 -9.39 28.38 -14.96
C ASP A 111 -8.86 27.93 -16.34
N ASP A 112 -7.70 28.46 -16.79
CA ASP A 112 -7.03 28.06 -18.02
C ASP A 112 -6.39 26.67 -17.93
N ASP A 113 -5.81 26.29 -16.80
CA ASP A 113 -5.29 24.92 -16.59
C ASP A 113 -6.40 23.87 -16.70
N ILE A 114 -7.60 24.21 -16.22
CA ILE A 114 -8.77 23.34 -16.31
C ILE A 114 -9.25 23.23 -17.75
N ARG A 115 -9.30 24.35 -18.49
CA ARG A 115 -9.60 24.35 -19.93
C ARG A 115 -8.57 23.56 -20.71
N ASP A 116 -7.29 23.64 -20.36
CA ASP A 116 -6.24 22.90 -21.04
C ASP A 116 -6.37 21.39 -20.85
N CYS A 117 -6.58 20.94 -19.62
CA CYS A 117 -6.85 19.53 -19.33
C CYS A 117 -8.08 19.03 -20.10
N HIS A 118 -9.12 19.86 -20.18
CA HIS A 118 -10.34 19.54 -20.92
C HIS A 118 -10.10 19.40 -22.42
N ARG A 119 -9.41 20.37 -23.06
CA ARG A 119 -9.02 20.33 -24.48
C ARG A 119 -8.18 19.10 -24.82
N ARG A 120 -7.32 18.66 -23.89
CA ARG A 120 -6.51 17.44 -24.03
C ARG A 120 -7.33 16.15 -23.91
N GLY A 121 -8.63 16.23 -23.65
CA GLY A 121 -9.51 15.07 -23.52
C GLY A 121 -9.28 14.26 -22.24
N LEU A 122 -8.58 14.82 -21.24
CA LEU A 122 -8.34 14.12 -19.98
C LEU A 122 -9.65 13.94 -19.22
N THR A 123 -9.85 12.76 -18.63
CA THR A 123 -10.96 12.52 -17.71
C THR A 123 -10.77 13.32 -16.43
N ASP A 124 -11.86 13.58 -15.70
CA ASP A 124 -11.82 14.29 -14.41
C ASP A 124 -10.84 13.63 -13.41
N VAL A 125 -10.67 12.30 -13.46
CA VAL A 125 -9.71 11.57 -12.62
C VAL A 125 -8.27 11.86 -13.03
N GLN A 126 -7.96 11.78 -14.33
CA GLN A 126 -6.62 12.05 -14.84
C GLN A 126 -6.23 13.51 -14.66
N ALA A 127 -7.14 14.43 -14.95
CA ALA A 127 -6.91 15.87 -14.79
C ALA A 127 -6.74 16.24 -13.32
N ALA A 128 -7.57 15.71 -12.41
CA ALA A 128 -7.41 15.92 -10.98
C ALA A 128 -6.06 15.38 -10.47
N ALA A 129 -5.63 14.20 -10.94
CA ALA A 129 -4.33 13.65 -10.61
C ALA A 129 -3.18 14.52 -11.13
N ALA A 130 -3.27 15.00 -12.38
CA ALA A 130 -2.28 15.87 -13.00
C ALA A 130 -2.14 17.21 -12.28
N LEU A 131 -3.25 17.81 -11.85
CA LEU A 131 -3.30 19.11 -11.15
C LEU A 131 -3.20 19.01 -9.62
N GLY A 132 -3.13 17.80 -9.07
CA GLY A 132 -3.04 17.58 -7.61
C GLY A 132 -4.32 17.88 -6.82
N TYR A 133 -5.50 17.80 -7.45
CA TYR A 133 -6.81 17.97 -6.80
C TYR A 133 -7.51 16.65 -6.50
N SER A 134 -8.58 16.73 -5.70
CA SER A 134 -9.59 15.68 -5.67
C SER A 134 -10.43 15.73 -6.96
N THR A 135 -10.87 14.57 -7.42
CA THR A 135 -11.77 14.45 -8.57
C THR A 135 -13.03 15.30 -8.40
N ALA A 136 -13.59 15.35 -7.18
CA ALA A 136 -14.76 16.15 -6.85
C ALA A 136 -14.50 17.67 -7.01
N HIS A 137 -13.34 18.16 -6.56
CA HIS A 137 -12.98 19.58 -6.72
C HIS A 137 -12.80 19.92 -8.20
N PHE A 138 -12.09 19.07 -8.96
CA PHE A 138 -11.93 19.29 -10.40
C PHE A 138 -13.29 19.32 -11.12
N ALA A 139 -14.17 18.36 -10.84
CA ALA A 139 -15.53 18.32 -11.40
C ALA A 139 -16.34 19.57 -11.04
N PHE A 140 -16.26 20.04 -9.79
CA PHE A 140 -16.90 21.28 -9.36
C PHE A 140 -16.41 22.49 -10.18
N ARG A 141 -15.09 22.66 -10.33
CA ARG A 141 -14.52 23.77 -11.10
C ARG A 141 -14.84 23.67 -12.59
N ARG A 142 -14.77 22.46 -13.18
CA ARG A 142 -15.18 22.18 -14.57
C ARG A 142 -16.62 22.61 -14.81
N ASN A 143 -17.53 22.23 -13.91
CA ASN A 143 -18.95 22.60 -13.99
C ASN A 143 -19.16 24.11 -13.85
N ARG A 144 -18.40 24.79 -12.97
CA ARG A 144 -18.44 26.26 -12.85
C ARG A 144 -18.05 26.96 -14.16
N LEU A 145 -17.16 26.34 -14.94
CA LEU A 145 -16.73 26.79 -16.26
C LEU A 145 -17.64 26.30 -17.41
N GLN A 146 -18.75 25.62 -17.10
CA GLN A 146 -19.70 25.08 -18.07
C GLN A 146 -19.08 24.12 -19.11
N LEU A 147 -17.96 23.47 -18.76
CA LEU A 147 -17.32 22.49 -19.63
C LEU A 147 -17.98 21.12 -19.46
N ALA A 148 -18.27 20.40 -20.54
CA ALA A 148 -18.86 19.07 -20.48
C ALA A 148 -17.88 18.04 -19.88
N ALA A 149 -18.40 16.99 -19.25
CA ALA A 149 -17.54 15.93 -18.72
C ALA A 149 -16.88 15.15 -19.86
N ASN A 150 -15.55 15.02 -19.81
CA ASN A 150 -14.80 14.11 -20.67
C ASN A 150 -15.08 12.68 -20.20
N LYS A 151 -16.19 12.12 -20.67
CA LYS A 151 -16.47 10.71 -20.51
C LYS A 151 -15.47 9.98 -21.41
N LEU A 152 -14.69 9.07 -20.85
CA LEU A 152 -14.17 7.98 -21.68
C LEU A 152 -15.38 7.44 -22.43
N ARG A 153 -15.31 7.39 -23.76
CA ARG A 153 -16.13 6.43 -24.50
C ARG A 153 -15.87 5.14 -23.75
N ARG A 154 -16.85 4.67 -22.97
CA ARG A 154 -16.79 3.32 -22.42
C ARG A 154 -16.45 2.49 -23.63
N ALA A 155 -15.29 1.82 -23.63
CA ALA A 155 -15.03 0.79 -24.61
C ALA A 155 -16.33 0.00 -24.70
N ALA A 156 -16.85 -0.14 -25.93
CA ALA A 156 -18.17 -0.73 -26.17
C ALA A 156 -18.32 -1.91 -25.20
N PRO A 157 -19.42 -1.97 -24.43
CA PRO A 157 -19.58 -2.99 -23.41
C PRO A 157 -19.20 -4.32 -24.04
N THR A 158 -18.13 -4.94 -23.58
CA THR A 158 -17.68 -6.23 -24.11
C THR A 158 -18.91 -7.15 -24.03
N PRO A 159 -19.42 -7.65 -25.16
CA PRO A 159 -20.57 -8.54 -25.16
C PRO A 159 -20.15 -9.79 -24.39
N GLY A 160 -20.63 -9.93 -23.15
CA GLY A 160 -20.16 -10.99 -22.24
C GLY A 160 -20.27 -10.68 -20.74
N HIS A 161 -20.55 -9.44 -20.35
CA HIS A 161 -20.91 -9.10 -18.96
C HIS A 161 -22.37 -8.69 -18.82
N ASP A 162 -23.25 -9.38 -19.55
CA ASP A 162 -24.65 -9.43 -19.19
C ASP A 162 -24.75 -10.28 -17.92
N ARG A 163 -24.49 -9.63 -16.78
CA ARG A 163 -24.74 -10.22 -15.47
C ARG A 163 -26.23 -10.52 -15.44
N LEU A 164 -26.57 -11.78 -15.61
CA LEU A 164 -27.80 -12.37 -15.10
C LEU A 164 -28.05 -11.74 -13.72
N LYS A 165 -29.02 -10.83 -13.66
CA LYS A 165 -29.60 -10.39 -12.39
C LYS A 165 -30.40 -11.58 -11.88
N VAL A 166 -29.69 -12.60 -11.39
CA VAL A 166 -30.31 -13.61 -10.54
C VAL A 166 -30.77 -12.83 -9.33
N ALA A 167 -32.08 -12.77 -9.12
CA ALA A 167 -32.67 -12.26 -7.90
C ALA A 167 -32.19 -13.17 -6.78
N VAL A 168 -31.06 -12.83 -6.16
CA VAL A 168 -30.60 -13.51 -4.95
C VAL A 168 -31.65 -13.17 -3.89
N PRO A 169 -32.40 -14.15 -3.35
CA PRO A 169 -33.31 -13.89 -2.25
C PRO A 169 -32.48 -13.26 -1.14
N SER A 170 -32.89 -12.07 -0.68
CA SER A 170 -32.14 -11.35 0.33
C SER A 170 -32.11 -12.21 1.59
N ALA A 171 -30.95 -12.79 1.89
CA ALA A 171 -30.73 -13.44 3.17
C ALA A 171 -31.10 -12.43 4.28
N PRO A 172 -31.68 -12.91 5.40
CA PRO A 172 -31.98 -12.04 6.53
C PRO A 172 -30.69 -11.29 6.91
N ARG A 173 -30.78 -9.96 6.90
CA ARG A 173 -29.65 -9.10 7.28
C ARG A 173 -29.47 -9.24 8.77
N LEU A 174 -28.53 -10.09 9.17
CA LEU A 174 -27.96 -10.03 10.52
C LEU A 174 -27.40 -8.62 10.71
N ASP A 175 -27.64 -8.04 11.89
CA ASP A 175 -26.96 -6.81 12.29
C ASP A 175 -25.44 -7.04 12.20
N VAL A 176 -24.69 -6.03 11.77
CA VAL A 176 -23.22 -6.06 11.63
C VAL A 176 -22.57 -6.54 12.93
N CYS A 177 -23.15 -6.18 14.08
CA CYS A 177 -22.68 -6.63 15.40
C CYS A 177 -22.93 -8.12 15.64
N GLU A 178 -24.09 -8.63 15.21
CA GLU A 178 -24.51 -10.02 15.37
C GLU A 178 -23.71 -10.94 14.44
N ALA A 179 -23.49 -10.52 13.19
CA ALA A 179 -22.63 -11.23 12.25
C ALA A 179 -21.18 -11.34 12.74
N ALA A 180 -20.65 -10.29 13.37
CA ALA A 180 -19.31 -10.31 13.94
C ALA A 180 -19.20 -11.22 15.18
N LEU A 181 -20.24 -11.25 16.03
CA LEU A 181 -20.33 -12.13 17.19
C LEU A 181 -20.41 -13.60 16.79
N VAL A 182 -21.28 -13.94 15.84
CA VAL A 182 -21.43 -15.30 15.30
C VAL A 182 -20.13 -15.74 14.63
N ALA A 183 -19.51 -14.88 13.80
CA ALA A 183 -18.22 -15.19 13.17
C ALA A 183 -17.11 -15.42 14.20
N GLY A 184 -17.08 -14.65 15.29
CA GLY A 184 -16.13 -14.81 16.38
C GLY A 184 -16.36 -16.09 17.19
N ALA A 185 -17.62 -16.43 17.48
CA ALA A 185 -18.00 -17.64 18.18
C ALA A 185 -17.65 -18.90 17.37
N VAL A 186 -17.96 -18.91 16.07
CA VAL A 186 -17.61 -20.01 15.16
C VAL A 186 -16.08 -20.18 15.04
N ARG A 187 -15.32 -19.09 14.91
CA ARG A 187 -13.84 -19.17 14.88
C ARG A 187 -13.25 -19.76 16.16
N ARG A 188 -13.82 -19.44 17.33
CA ARG A 188 -13.36 -19.96 18.63
C ARG A 188 -13.78 -21.41 18.87
N ALA A 189 -15.02 -21.75 18.55
CA ALA A 189 -15.57 -23.08 18.78
C ALA A 189 -14.91 -24.16 17.90
N PHE A 190 -14.47 -23.79 16.69
CA PHE A 190 -13.95 -24.74 15.70
C PHE A 190 -12.48 -24.50 15.33
N ASP A 191 -11.78 -23.57 16.00
CA ASP A 191 -10.40 -23.14 15.70
C ASP A 191 -10.11 -22.91 14.20
N LEU A 192 -11.11 -22.41 13.49
CA LEU A 192 -11.07 -22.23 12.04
C LEU A 192 -10.25 -20.98 11.73
N ASN A 193 -8.94 -21.16 11.57
CA ASN A 193 -8.11 -20.14 10.93
C ASN A 193 -8.27 -20.27 9.41
N PRO A 194 -8.94 -19.33 8.72
CA PRO A 194 -9.19 -19.42 7.28
C PRO A 194 -7.91 -19.39 6.43
N LYS A 195 -6.75 -19.13 7.03
CA LYS A 195 -5.44 -19.20 6.37
C LYS A 195 -4.83 -20.61 6.39
N ARG A 196 -5.43 -21.57 7.10
CA ARG A 196 -5.00 -22.98 7.07
C ARG A 196 -5.71 -23.69 5.93
N ALA A 197 -4.94 -24.10 4.92
CA ALA A 197 -5.47 -24.74 3.70
C ALA A 197 -6.26 -26.04 3.99
N GLU A 198 -5.93 -26.75 5.07
CA GLU A 198 -6.59 -27.96 5.53
C GLU A 198 -8.07 -27.73 5.89
N VAL A 199 -8.36 -26.59 6.52
CA VAL A 199 -9.71 -26.21 6.93
C VAL A 199 -10.59 -25.92 5.72
N LEU A 200 -10.02 -25.25 4.71
CA LEU A 200 -10.75 -24.92 3.47
C LEU A 200 -11.14 -26.19 2.70
N ARG A 201 -10.25 -27.20 2.66
CA ARG A 201 -10.53 -28.50 2.01
C ARG A 201 -11.63 -29.29 2.73
N LEU A 202 -11.70 -29.22 4.05
CA LEU A 202 -12.75 -29.87 4.83
C LEU A 202 -14.12 -29.20 4.67
N LEU A 203 -14.15 -27.89 4.48
CA LEU A 203 -15.40 -27.12 4.35
C LEU A 203 -16.00 -27.15 2.93
N GLU A 204 -15.17 -27.34 1.90
CA GLU A 204 -15.57 -27.35 0.50
C GLU A 204 -16.77 -28.26 0.17
N PRO A 205 -16.81 -29.55 0.55
CA PRO A 205 -17.95 -30.41 0.24
C PRO A 205 -19.24 -30.02 0.99
N LEU A 206 -19.12 -29.43 2.19
CA LEU A 206 -20.26 -28.97 2.98
C LEU A 206 -20.87 -27.70 2.39
N VAL A 207 -20.03 -26.74 1.99
CA VAL A 207 -20.47 -25.53 1.29
C VAL A 207 -21.12 -25.91 -0.05
N ALA A 208 -20.52 -26.82 -0.82
CA ALA A 208 -21.09 -27.28 -2.09
C ALA A 208 -22.45 -27.98 -1.92
N ARG A 209 -22.67 -28.69 -0.81
CA ARG A 209 -23.96 -29.32 -0.49
C ARG A 209 -25.04 -28.28 -0.18
N GLU A 210 -24.72 -27.26 0.60
CA GLU A 210 -25.69 -26.20 0.93
C GLU A 210 -25.99 -25.30 -0.27
N MET A 211 -24.99 -24.98 -1.12
CA MET A 211 -25.26 -24.24 -2.36
C MET A 211 -26.20 -25.00 -3.30
N ARG A 212 -26.14 -26.34 -3.33
CA ARG A 212 -27.09 -27.19 -4.10
C ARG A 212 -28.50 -27.25 -3.49
N ARG A 213 -28.65 -26.98 -2.19
CA ARG A 213 -29.97 -26.93 -1.54
C ARG A 213 -30.69 -25.59 -1.75
N CYS A 214 -29.94 -24.52 -1.96
CA CYS A 214 -30.47 -23.17 -2.14
C CYS A 214 -30.63 -22.74 -3.61
N ALA A 215 -30.22 -23.58 -4.56
CA ALA A 215 -30.39 -23.38 -6.01
C ALA A 215 -31.65 -24.09 -6.51
#